data_AF-A0A239DDP0-F1
#
_entry.id   AF-A0A239DDP0-F1
#
_cell.length_a   1.000
_cell.length_b   1.000
_cell.length_c   1.000
_cell.angle_alpha   90.00
_cell.angle_beta   90.00
_cell.angle_gamma   90.00
#
_symmetry.space_group_name_H-M   'P 1'
#
loop_
_entity.id
_entity.type
_entity.pdbx_description
1 polymer ?
#
loop_
_entity_poly.entity_id
_entity_poly.type
_entity_poly.pdbx_seq_one_letter_code
_entity_poly.pdbx_strand_id
1 'polypeptide(L)'
;MLDAVAAVLTVLVVGALLFLGGSVLLGRGEAAPPADPDRSPLELPVDRPVTADDVRGVRLSVTVRGYRMTEVDWLLEELARALEERDGEVAALRARLQDTGRAAPGAEDAPSVRAGGNGSHGDA
;
A
#
# COMPACT_ATOMS: atom_id res chain seq x y z
N MET A 1 30.73 -26.60 -50.08
CA MET A 1 31.06 -26.79 -48.65
C MET A 1 31.28 -25.47 -47.94
N LEU A 2 32.07 -24.54 -48.50
CA LEU A 2 32.31 -23.21 -47.92
C LEU A 2 31.04 -22.39 -47.72
N ASP A 3 30.08 -22.43 -48.65
CA ASP A 3 28.82 -21.66 -48.52
C ASP A 3 27.95 -22.12 -47.35
N ALA A 4 27.87 -23.43 -47.13
CA ALA A 4 27.15 -23.99 -45.99
C ALA A 4 27.83 -23.61 -44.66
N VAL A 5 29.16 -23.63 -44.63
CA VAL A 5 29.95 -23.19 -43.47
C VAL A 5 29.74 -21.70 -43.19
N ALA A 6 29.72 -20.85 -44.22
CA ALA A 6 29.47 -19.42 -44.09
C ALA A 6 28.04 -19.12 -43.59
N ALA A 7 27.04 -19.85 -44.09
CA ALA A 7 25.66 -19.73 -43.63
C ALA A 7 25.52 -20.10 -42.15
N VAL A 8 26.12 -21.21 -41.72
CA VAL A 8 26.11 -21.65 -40.31
C VAL A 8 26.82 -20.63 -39.41
N LEU A 9 27.99 -20.12 -39.82
CA LEU A 9 28.70 -19.08 -39.08
C LEU A 9 27.86 -17.81 -38.94
N THR A 10 27.17 -17.39 -40.00
CA THR A 10 26.32 -16.20 -39.99
C THR A 10 25.17 -16.34 -39.00
N VAL A 11 24.48 -17.48 -39.00
CA VAL A 11 23.39 -17.76 -38.06
C VAL A 11 23.90 -17.78 -36.62
N LEU A 12 25.06 -18.38 -36.36
CA LEU A 12 25.66 -18.39 -35.03
C LEU A 12 26.02 -16.97 -34.55
N VAL A 13 26.61 -16.15 -35.41
CA VAL A 13 26.97 -14.76 -35.06
C VAL A 13 25.73 -13.93 -34.79
N VAL A 14 24.70 -14.01 -35.64
CA VAL A 14 23.44 -13.29 -35.44
C VAL A 14 22.75 -13.77 -34.16
N GLY A 15 22.67 -15.09 -33.94
CA GLY A 15 22.11 -15.66 -32.73
C GLY A 15 22.84 -15.22 -31.46
N ALA A 16 24.17 -15.19 -31.49
CA ALA A 16 24.99 -14.72 -30.38
C ALA A 16 24.79 -13.21 -30.13
N LEU A 17 24.68 -12.39 -31.17
CA LEU A 17 24.43 -10.95 -31.05
C LEU A 17 23.03 -10.67 -30.47
N LEU A 18 22.01 -11.38 -30.96
CA LEU A 18 20.65 -11.28 -30.44
C LEU A 18 20.57 -11.77 -28.99
N PHE A 19 21.23 -12.87 -28.66
CA PHE A 19 21.31 -13.39 -27.30
C PHE A 19 22.04 -12.43 -26.36
N LEU A 20 23.18 -11.87 -26.79
CA LEU A 20 23.96 -10.93 -25.99
C LEU A 20 23.22 -9.60 -25.80
N GLY A 21 22.65 -9.06 -26.87
CA GLY A 21 21.80 -7.86 -26.81
C GLY A 21 20.58 -8.08 -25.93
N GLY A 22 19.90 -9.22 -26.09
CA GLY A 22 18.80 -9.65 -25.25
C GLY A 22 19.22 -9.77 -23.78
N SER A 23 20.35 -10.42 -23.48
CA SER A 23 20.84 -10.59 -22.11
C SER A 23 21.21 -9.27 -21.43
N VAL A 24 21.77 -8.31 -22.16
CA VAL A 24 22.08 -6.98 -21.63
C VAL A 24 20.81 -6.18 -21.38
N LEU A 25 19.83 -6.26 -22.29
CA LEU A 25 18.58 -5.51 -22.21
C LEU A 25 17.57 -6.11 -21.22
N LEU A 26 17.51 -7.44 -21.11
CA LEU A 26 16.58 -8.19 -20.25
C LEU A 26 17.15 -8.49 -18.86
N GLY A 27 18.40 -8.12 -18.59
CA GLY A 27 18.92 -8.17 -17.24
C GLY A 27 20.06 -9.15 -17.11
N ARG A 28 21.21 -8.55 -16.80
CA ARG A 28 22.11 -9.08 -15.80
C ARG A 28 21.25 -9.54 -14.62
N GLY A 29 21.08 -10.86 -14.51
CA GLY A 29 20.64 -11.52 -13.29
C GLY A 29 21.69 -11.28 -12.22
N GLU A 30 21.73 -10.05 -11.70
CA GLU A 30 22.11 -9.83 -10.32
C GLU A 30 21.34 -10.92 -9.58
N ALA A 31 22.04 -11.94 -9.09
CA ALA A 31 21.47 -12.86 -8.13
C ALA A 31 21.11 -11.97 -6.94
N ALA A 32 19.90 -11.42 -6.97
CA ALA A 32 19.34 -10.66 -5.88
C ALA A 32 19.54 -11.57 -4.67
N PRO A 33 20.22 -11.09 -3.62
CA PRO A 33 20.41 -11.86 -2.40
C PRO A 33 19.06 -12.50 -2.07
N PRO A 34 19.02 -13.80 -1.75
CA PRO A 34 17.75 -14.50 -1.52
C PRO A 34 16.91 -13.64 -0.60
N ALA A 35 15.81 -13.10 -1.15
CA ALA A 35 14.94 -12.23 -0.39
C ALA A 35 14.51 -13.02 0.83
N ASP A 36 14.81 -12.47 2.01
CA ASP A 36 14.39 -13.03 3.27
C ASP A 36 12.88 -13.34 3.16
N PRO A 37 12.46 -14.61 3.24
CA PRO A 37 11.06 -14.99 3.02
C PRO A 37 10.09 -14.28 3.98
N ASP A 38 10.60 -13.74 5.09
CA ASP A 38 9.83 -12.97 6.07
C ASP A 38 9.71 -11.48 5.72
N ARG A 39 10.44 -10.99 4.71
CA ARG A 39 10.37 -9.61 4.23
C ARG A 39 9.84 -9.59 2.80
N SER A 40 8.53 -9.36 2.70
CA SER A 40 7.86 -9.11 1.43
C SER A 40 8.70 -8.11 0.60
N PRO A 41 9.16 -8.47 -0.61
CA PRO A 41 9.98 -7.59 -1.45
C PRO A 41 9.28 -6.30 -1.90
N LEU A 42 8.01 -6.13 -1.51
CA LEU A 42 7.17 -5.01 -1.87
C LEU A 42 7.60 -3.80 -1.05
N GLU A 43 7.88 -2.68 -1.72
CA GLU A 43 8.16 -1.38 -1.11
C GLU A 43 6.88 -0.77 -0.51
N LEU A 44 6.27 -1.47 0.45
CA LEU A 44 5.13 -0.98 1.20
C LEU A 44 5.61 -0.27 2.46
N PRO A 45 4.96 0.83 2.86
CA PRO A 45 5.27 1.50 4.11
C PRO A 45 5.00 0.57 5.29
N VAL A 46 6.01 0.40 6.15
CA VAL A 46 5.91 -0.36 7.42
C VAL A 46 5.46 0.53 8.59
N ASP A 47 5.65 1.84 8.45
CA ASP A 47 5.48 2.80 9.55
C ASP A 47 4.09 3.45 9.56
N ARG A 48 3.31 3.26 8.49
CA ARG A 48 1.96 3.83 8.33
C ARG A 48 1.03 2.84 7.63
N PRO A 49 -0.30 3.01 7.75
CA PRO A 49 -1.26 2.27 6.94
C PRO A 49 -1.00 2.44 5.44
N VAL A 50 -1.19 1.36 4.70
CA VAL A 50 -1.09 1.30 3.24
C VAL A 50 -2.27 2.05 2.62
N THR A 51 -2.00 2.93 1.66
CA THR A 51 -3.02 3.69 0.93
C THR A 51 -3.24 3.13 -0.48
N ALA A 52 -4.29 3.60 -1.15
CA ALA A 52 -4.58 3.25 -2.54
C ALA A 52 -3.39 3.54 -3.49
N ASP A 53 -2.70 4.68 -3.30
CA ASP A 53 -1.54 5.06 -4.12
C ASP A 53 -0.36 4.12 -3.91
N ASP A 54 -0.15 3.66 -2.68
CA ASP A 54 0.90 2.69 -2.37
C ASP A 54 0.64 1.37 -3.12
N VAL A 55 -0.61 0.92 -3.18
CA VAL A 55 -1.02 -0.30 -3.92
C VAL A 55 -0.81 -0.14 -5.43
N ARG A 56 -1.17 1.01 -6.01
CA ARG A 56 -0.94 1.30 -7.45
C ARG A 56 0.55 1.38 -7.80
N GLY A 57 1.41 1.73 -6.84
CA GLY A 57 2.86 1.82 -7.01
C GLY A 57 3.60 0.49 -6.89
N VAL A 58 2.94 -0.59 -6.45
CA VAL A 58 3.59 -1.88 -6.16
C VAL A 58 4.16 -2.50 -7.44
N ARG A 59 5.41 -2.96 -7.36
CA ARG A 59 6.08 -3.73 -8.42
C ARG A 59 6.26 -5.18 -7.99
N LEU A 60 5.55 -6.08 -8.66
CA LEU A 60 5.61 -7.52 -8.39
C LEU A 60 6.68 -8.20 -9.28
N SER A 61 7.45 -9.11 -8.68
CA SER A 61 8.42 -9.94 -9.41
C SER A 61 7.73 -11.06 -10.19
N VAL A 62 8.15 -11.29 -11.45
CA VAL A 62 7.57 -12.33 -12.32
C VAL A 62 8.24 -13.69 -12.05
N THR A 63 7.45 -14.75 -11.85
CA THR A 63 7.95 -16.12 -11.64
C THR A 63 7.37 -17.10 -12.67
N VAL A 64 8.09 -18.18 -12.96
CA VAL A 64 7.78 -19.15 -14.05
C VAL A 64 6.45 -19.88 -13.84
N ARG A 65 6.00 -20.00 -12.58
CA ARG A 65 4.65 -20.47 -12.24
C ARG A 65 3.78 -19.24 -11.94
N GLY A 66 3.59 -18.41 -12.96
CA GLY A 66 2.97 -17.10 -12.82
C GLY A 66 1.44 -17.15 -12.77
N TYR A 67 0.87 -16.29 -11.94
CA TYR A 67 -0.50 -15.81 -12.13
C TYR A 67 -0.55 -14.97 -13.43
N ARG A 68 -1.72 -14.85 -14.07
CA ARG A 68 -1.83 -13.96 -15.23
C ARG A 68 -1.67 -12.52 -14.78
N MET A 69 -0.72 -11.80 -15.36
CA MET A 69 -0.45 -10.39 -15.05
C MET A 69 -1.72 -9.55 -15.10
N THR A 70 -2.56 -9.73 -16.13
CA THR A 70 -3.83 -9.02 -16.28
C THR A 70 -4.83 -9.24 -15.15
N GLU A 71 -4.90 -10.47 -14.60
CA GLU A 71 -5.80 -10.77 -13.48
C GLU A 71 -5.29 -10.12 -12.19
N VAL A 72 -3.97 -10.09 -12.01
CA VAL A 72 -3.32 -9.45 -10.85
C VAL A 72 -3.47 -7.94 -10.94
N ASP A 73 -3.20 -7.33 -12.10
CA ASP A 73 -3.34 -5.89 -12.30
C ASP A 73 -4.79 -5.43 -12.06
N TRP A 74 -5.77 -6.22 -12.55
CA TRP A 74 -7.18 -5.96 -12.29
C TRP A 74 -7.53 -6.05 -10.80
N LEU A 75 -7.04 -7.09 -10.11
CA LEU A 75 -7.27 -7.26 -8.67
C LEU A 75 -6.63 -6.13 -7.84
N LEU A 76 -5.43 -5.69 -8.20
CA LEU A 76 -4.75 -4.59 -7.52
C LEU A 76 -5.48 -3.26 -7.71
N GLU A 77 -6.01 -2.98 -8.90
CA GLU A 77 -6.82 -1.78 -9.13
C GLU A 77 -8.12 -1.81 -8.32
N GLU A 78 -8.79 -2.96 -8.27
CA GLU A 78 -10.01 -3.13 -7.46
C GLU A 78 -9.70 -2.96 -5.96
N LEU A 79 -8.55 -3.48 -5.50
CA LEU A 79 -8.11 -3.30 -4.11
C LEU A 79 -7.77 -1.83 -3.81
N ALA A 80 -7.09 -1.13 -4.70
CA ALA A 80 -6.78 0.28 -4.54
C ALA A 80 -8.05 1.12 -4.43
N ARG A 81 -9.05 0.84 -5.28
CA ARG A 81 -10.36 1.49 -5.21
C ARG A 81 -11.07 1.22 -3.88
N ALA A 82 -11.06 -0.04 -3.42
CA ALA A 82 -11.68 -0.39 -2.15
C ALA A 82 -11.02 0.31 -0.95
N LEU A 83 -9.70 0.49 -0.97
CA LEU A 83 -8.97 1.27 0.03
C LEU A 83 -9.36 2.74 0.01
N GLU A 84 -9.44 3.35 -1.17
CA GLU A 84 -9.85 4.75 -1.33
C GLU A 84 -11.26 5.01 -0.79
N GLU A 85 -12.20 4.10 -1.06
CA GLU A 85 -13.57 4.16 -0.50
C GLU A 85 -13.55 4.06 1.04
N ARG A 86 -12.79 3.13 1.61
CA ARG A 86 -12.67 2.96 3.08
C ARG A 86 -11.99 4.16 3.74
N ASP A 87 -10.92 4.68 3.16
CA ASP A 87 -10.20 5.83 3.69
C ASP A 87 -11.07 7.09 3.65
N GLY A 88 -11.89 7.26 2.60
CA GLY A 88 -12.89 8.32 2.51
C GLY A 88 -13.94 8.23 3.62
N GLU A 89 -14.48 7.04 3.87
CA GLU A 89 -15.44 6.81 4.97
C GLU A 89 -14.82 7.10 6.34
N VAL A 90 -13.60 6.63 6.58
CA VAL A 90 -12.87 6.88 7.83
C VAL A 90 -12.61 8.38 8.02
N ALA A 91 -12.22 9.09 6.97
CA ALA A 91 -12.03 10.54 7.01
C ALA A 91 -13.34 11.26 7.35
N ALA A 92 -14.46 10.88 6.72
CA ALA A 92 -15.77 11.46 7.00
C ALA A 92 -16.23 11.20 8.44
N LEU A 93 -16.04 9.98 8.96
CA LEU A 93 -16.36 9.64 10.35
C LEU A 93 -15.50 10.43 11.34
N ARG A 94 -14.19 10.54 11.08
CA ARG A 94 -13.29 11.34 11.92
C ARG A 94 -13.67 12.82 11.94
N ALA A 95 -14.05 13.40 10.80
CA ALA A 95 -14.51 14.79 10.71
C ALA A 95 -15.77 15.01 11.58
N ARG A 96 -16.75 14.10 11.52
CA ARG A 96 -17.98 14.18 12.35
C ARG A 96 -17.69 14.11 13.85
N LEU A 97 -16.75 13.25 14.26
CA LEU A 97 -16.33 13.17 15.66
C LEU A 97 -15.64 14.46 16.12
N GLN A 98 -14.81 15.07 15.26
CA GLN A 98 -14.17 16.34 15.57
C GLN A 98 -15.17 17.49 15.70
N ASP A 99 -16.17 17.57 14.81
CA ASP A 99 -17.23 18.57 14.89
C ASP A 99 -18.09 18.40 16.15
N THR A 100 -18.39 17.16 16.53
CA THR A 100 -19.13 16.85 17.77
C THR A 100 -18.33 17.27 19.01
N GLY A 101 -17.03 17.00 19.03
CA GLY A 101 -16.13 17.44 20.11
C GLY A 101 -15.95 18.96 20.17
N ARG A 102 -15.98 19.64 19.02
CA ARG A 102 -15.88 21.10 18.93
C ARG A 102 -17.18 21.82 19.29
N ALA A 103 -18.33 21.15 19.21
CA ALA A 103 -19.62 21.63 19.70
C ALA A 103 -19.79 21.51 21.23
N ALA A 104 -18.86 20.84 21.92
CA ALA A 104 -18.91 20.62 23.37
C ALA A 104 -18.10 21.60 24.29
N PRO A 105 -17.87 22.88 23.98
CA PRO A 105 -17.45 23.87 24.97
C PRO A 105 -18.68 24.70 25.41
N GLY A 106 -19.31 24.34 26.52
CA GLY A 106 -20.41 25.15 27.08
C GLY A 106 -21.27 24.52 28.18
N ALA A 107 -21.11 23.23 28.49
CA ALA A 107 -21.90 22.57 29.54
C ALA A 107 -21.28 22.64 30.95
N GLU A 108 -20.24 23.47 31.16
CA GLU A 108 -19.62 23.69 32.47
C GLU A 108 -20.17 24.93 33.20
N ASP A 109 -21.10 25.68 32.61
CA ASP A 109 -21.74 26.85 33.25
C ASP A 109 -23.08 26.49 33.92
N ALA A 110 -23.10 25.37 34.65
CA ALA A 110 -24.19 25.03 35.56
C ALA A 110 -23.84 25.51 36.98
N PRO A 111 -24.44 26.61 37.49
CA PRO A 111 -24.21 27.03 38.87
C PRO A 111 -24.90 26.04 39.81
N SER A 112 -24.13 25.07 40.32
CA SER A 112 -24.52 24.19 41.41
C SER A 112 -23.97 24.71 42.74
N VAL A 113 -24.54 25.79 43.27
CA VAL A 113 -24.43 26.09 44.71
C VAL A 113 -25.63 25.47 45.42
N ARG A 114 -25.39 24.19 45.75
CA ARG A 114 -25.91 23.37 46.84
C ARG A 114 -27.05 23.99 47.66
N ALA A 115 -28.22 23.38 47.50
CA ALA A 115 -29.07 23.05 48.63
C ALA A 115 -28.22 22.33 49.70
N GLY A 116 -27.83 23.08 50.74
CA GLY A 116 -27.21 22.57 51.96
C GLY A 116 -28.00 23.13 53.12
N GLY A 117 -28.90 22.31 53.67
CA GLY A 117 -29.72 22.70 54.80
C GLY A 117 -28.97 22.73 56.13
N ASN A 118 -29.70 23.26 57.10
CA ASN A 118 -29.64 23.06 58.56
C ASN A 118 -29.22 24.30 59.38
N GLY A 119 -30.10 24.70 60.31
CA GLY A 119 -29.75 25.53 61.46
C GLY A 119 -30.91 26.28 62.12
N SER A 120 -31.26 25.84 63.34
CA SER A 120 -32.16 26.42 64.37
C SER A 120 -33.65 26.05 64.23
N HIS A 121 -34.29 25.25 65.10
CA HIS A 121 -34.10 24.88 66.52
C HIS A 121 -34.24 26.02 67.54
N GLY A 122 -35.38 25.99 68.27
CA GLY A 122 -35.67 26.64 69.56
C GLY A 122 -36.00 28.14 69.48
N ASP A 123 -36.95 28.73 70.18
CA ASP A 123 -37.86 28.32 71.25
C ASP A 123 -38.93 29.42 71.40
N ALA A 124 -40.05 29.05 72.06
CA ALA A 124 -41.00 29.84 72.87
C ALA A 124 -41.19 31.35 72.63
#